data_AF-A0A973DQH8-F1
#
_entry.id   AF-A0A973DQH8-F1
#
_cell.length_a   1.000
_cell.length_b   1.000
_cell.length_c   1.000
_cell.angle_alpha   90.00
_cell.angle_beta   90.00
_cell.angle_gamma   90.00
#
_symmetry.space_group_name_H-M   'P 1'
#
loop_
_entity.id
_entity.type
_entity.pdbx_description
1 polymer ?
#
loop_
_entity_poly.entity_id
_entity_poly.type
_entity_poly.pdbx_seq_one_letter_code
_entity_poly.pdbx_strand_id
1 'polypeptide(L)' 'MAKKILMVLTSHADLGDTGNKTGFWVEEFATPFYAFKDAGIEL' A
#
# COMPACT_ATOMS: atom_id res chain seq x y z
N MET A 1 -5.98 8.79 22.71
CA MET A 1 -4.97 8.37 21.71
C MET A 1 -5.73 7.83 20.52
N ALA A 2 -5.57 8.41 19.33
CA ALA A 2 -6.11 7.84 18.10
C ALA A 2 -5.34 6.55 17.75
N LYS A 3 -6.02 5.56 17.17
CA LYS A 3 -5.34 4.36 16.63
C LYS A 3 -4.53 4.77 15.39
N LYS A 4 -3.33 4.20 15.23
CA LYS A 4 -2.42 4.46 14.10
C LYS A 4 -2.15 3.18 13.30
N ILE A 5 -2.15 3.26 11.97
CA ILE A 5 -1.86 2.13 11.06
C ILE A 5 -0.75 2.49 10.09
N LEU A 6 0.41 1.83 10.20
CA LEU A 6 1.46 1.96 9.20
C LEU A 6 1.13 1.11 7.97
N MET A 7 0.93 1.75 6.82
CA MET A 7 0.84 1.07 5.53
C MET A 7 2.22 0.97 4.88
N VAL A 8 2.67 -0.25 4.57
CA VAL A 8 3.99 -0.51 3.96
C VAL A 8 3.82 -0.94 2.52
N LEU A 9 4.58 -0.33 1.62
CA LEU A 9 4.62 -0.67 0.20
C LEU A 9 6.00 -1.16 -0.20
N THR A 10 6.06 -2.00 -1.23
CA THR A 10 7.33 -2.41 -1.82
C THR A 10 7.94 -1.26 -2.63
N SER A 11 9.26 -1.10 -2.51
CA SER A 11 10.07 -0.24 -3.38
C SER A 11 10.72 -1.03 -4.53
N HIS A 12 10.42 -2.32 -4.67
CA HIS A 12 10.98 -3.19 -5.70
C HIS A 12 10.19 -3.05 -7.01
N ALA A 13 10.89 -2.73 -8.11
CA ALA A 13 10.25 -2.37 -9.38
C ALA A 13 10.52 -3.36 -10.53
N ASP A 14 11.40 -4.34 -10.34
CA ASP A 14 11.84 -5.25 -11.40
C ASP A 14 11.36 -6.68 -11.12
N LEU A 15 10.87 -7.39 -12.14
CA LEU A 15 10.44 -8.78 -11.98
C LEU A 15 11.62 -9.73 -12.23
N GLY A 16 12.55 -9.77 -11.28
CA GLY A 16 13.78 -10.55 -11.38
C GLY A 16 14.54 -10.26 -12.69
N ASP A 17 15.03 -11.31 -13.34
CA ASP A 17 15.81 -11.21 -14.58
C ASP A 17 14.94 -11.26 -15.86
N THR A 18 13.62 -11.11 -15.74
CA THR A 18 12.70 -11.25 -16.89
C THR A 18 12.68 -10.05 -17.82
N GLY A 19 13.26 -8.91 -17.40
CA GLY A 19 13.16 -7.63 -18.10
C GLY A 19 11.82 -6.90 -17.94
N ASN A 20 10.85 -7.51 -17.24
CA ASN A 20 9.55 -6.88 -16.97
C ASN A 20 9.57 -6.09 -15.66
N LYS A 21 8.64 -5.13 -15.53
CA LYS A 21 8.44 -4.35 -14.31
C LYS A 21 7.40 -4.99 -13.40
N THR A 22 7.54 -4.75 -12.11
CA THR A 22 6.57 -5.08 -11.06
C THR A 22 6.49 -3.90 -10.07
N GLY A 23 5.73 -4.05 -8.98
CA GLY A 23 5.59 -3.04 -7.96
C GLY A 23 4.53 -3.42 -6.93
N PHE A 24 3.99 -2.43 -6.23
CA PHE A 24 2.79 -2.64 -5.41
C PHE A 24 1.53 -2.55 -6.28
N TRP A 25 0.48 -3.28 -5.88
CA TRP A 25 -0.80 -3.22 -6.55
C TRP A 25 -1.65 -2.07 -6.00
N VAL A 26 -2.09 -1.15 -6.87
CA VAL A 26 -2.74 0.10 -6.43
C VAL A 26 -4.01 -0.15 -5.62
N GLU A 27 -4.82 -1.14 -6.03
CA GLU A 27 -6.07 -1.46 -5.32
C GLU A 27 -5.81 -2.01 -3.90
N GLU A 28 -4.71 -2.75 -3.70
CA GLU A 28 -4.29 -3.26 -2.39
C GLU A 28 -3.85 -2.15 -1.45
N PHE A 29 -3.50 -0.97 -1.97
CA PHE A 29 -3.25 0.23 -1.17
C PHE A 29 -4.51 1.08 -1.03
N ALA A 30 -5.15 1.46 -2.14
CA ALA A 30 -6.23 2.44 -2.15
C ALA A 30 -7.46 1.95 -1.38
N THR A 31 -7.86 0.69 -1.58
CA THR A 31 -9.03 0.11 -0.91
C THR A 31 -8.89 0.15 0.62
N PRO A 32 -7.83 -0.40 1.24
CA PRO A 32 -7.67 -0.29 2.69
C PRO A 32 -7.38 1.15 3.16
N PHE A 33 -6.63 1.94 2.40
CA PHE A 33 -6.37 3.35 2.75
C PHE A 33 -7.66 4.13 2.95
N TYR A 34 -8.59 4.07 1.99
CA TYR A 34 -9.87 4.76 2.11
C TYR A 34 -10.78 4.13 3.17
N ALA A 35 -10.80 2.80 3.31
CA ALA A 35 -11.56 2.15 4.38
C ALA A 35 -11.13 2.63 5.78
N PHE A 36 -9.82 2.78 6.03
CA PHE A 36 -9.32 3.25 7.32
C PHE A 36 -9.46 4.77 7.50
N LYS A 37 -9.23 5.54 6.43
CA LYS A 37 -9.41 6.99 6.43
C LYS A 37 -10.86 7.37 6.73
N ASP A 38 -11.82 6.72 6.09
CA ASP A 38 -13.25 6.98 6.28
C ASP A 38 -13.74 6.55 7.67
N ALA A 39 -13.04 5.59 8.29
CA ALA A 39 -13.24 5.20 9.70
C ALA A 39 -12.57 6.16 10.70
N GLY A 40 -11.91 7.23 10.24
CA GLY A 40 -11.25 8.22 11.09
C GLY A 40 -9.96 7.73 11.76
N ILE A 41 -9.31 6.72 11.20
CA ILE A 41 -8.04 6.19 11.70
C ILE A 41 -6.88 7.00 11.11
N GLU A 42 -5.88 7.30 11.95
CA GLU A 42 -4.64 7.90 11.50
C GLU A 42 -3.76 6.83 10.83
N LEU A 43 -3.27 7.13 9.62
CA LEU A 43 -2.45 6.23 8.79
C LEU A 43 -1.03 6.77 8.75
#